data_AF-A0AAN7H7C7-F1
#
_entry.id   AF-A0AAN7H7C7-F1
#
_cell.length_a   1.000
_cell.length_b   1.000
_cell.length_c   1.000
_cell.angle_alpha   90.00
_cell.angle_beta   90.00
_cell.angle_gamma   90.00
#
_symmetry.space_group_name_H-M   'P 1'
#
loop_
_entity.id
_entity.type
_entity.pdbx_description
1 polymer ?
#
loop_
_entity_poly.entity_id
_entity_poly.type
_entity_poly.pdbx_seq_one_letter_code
_entity_poly.pdbx_strand_id
1 'polypeptide(L)'
;MKRVLEAVLTVQDDISALLKGLGPVHVRTVPVNRVGARPSWKPECGRQFGKRAFVKTIQSQVKTLYKRSGICFVEARTCVKLACALDGAISWCNDGDKPITRSCSDIAKDAKLVMTRCKHGHPKHGISWTRGQIRDSETSRVVVNKAVC
;
A
#
# COMPACT_ATOMS: atom_id res chain seq x y z
N MET A 1 15.09 13.88 21.11
CA MET A 1 13.81 13.53 21.78
C MET A 1 12.98 14.73 22.23
N LYS A 2 13.58 15.86 22.68
CA LYS A 2 12.81 17.06 23.12
C LYS A 2 11.81 17.61 22.10
N ARG A 3 12.17 17.68 20.80
CA ARG A 3 11.30 18.25 19.75
C ARG A 3 10.00 17.49 19.48
N VAL A 4 9.99 16.17 19.73
CA VAL A 4 8.76 15.36 19.56
C VAL A 4 7.80 15.62 20.71
N LEU A 5 8.32 15.84 21.91
CA LEU A 5 7.52 16.14 23.10
C LEU A 5 6.83 17.51 22.98
N GLU A 6 7.54 18.53 22.48
CA GLU A 6 7.01 19.88 22.25
C GLU A 6 5.92 19.89 21.17
N ALA A 7 6.07 19.09 20.11
CA ALA A 7 5.05 18.94 19.06
C ALA A 7 3.79 18.20 19.55
N VAL A 8 3.93 17.27 20.50
CA VAL A 8 2.78 16.56 21.08
C VAL A 8 2.01 17.47 22.04
N LEU A 9 2.72 18.27 22.84
CA LEU A 9 2.10 19.22 23.77
C LEU A 9 1.31 20.32 23.06
N THR A 10 1.86 20.88 21.98
CA THR A 10 1.19 21.93 21.18
C THR A 10 -0.12 21.44 20.55
N VAL A 11 -0.16 20.21 20.03
CA VAL A 11 -1.40 19.61 19.49
C VAL A 11 -2.46 19.41 20.59
N GLN A 12 -2.04 19.14 21.83
CA GLN A 12 -2.94 18.88 22.94
C GLN A 12 -3.61 20.15 23.49
N ASP A 13 -2.89 21.28 23.44
CA ASP A 13 -3.41 22.59 23.83
C ASP A 13 -4.40 23.15 22.79
N ASP A 14 -4.12 22.97 21.48
CA ASP A 14 -5.00 23.42 20.40
C ASP A 14 -6.35 22.69 20.38
N ILE A 15 -6.34 21.38 20.67
CA ILE A 15 -7.57 20.58 20.79
C ILE A 15 -8.39 21.01 22.01
N SER A 16 -7.72 21.36 23.12
CA SER A 16 -8.41 21.81 24.34
C SER A 16 -9.13 23.15 24.16
N ALA A 17 -8.60 24.05 23.31
CA ALA A 17 -9.27 25.29 22.95
C ALA A 17 -10.52 25.06 22.08
N LEU A 18 -10.47 24.08 21.17
CA LEU A 18 -11.59 23.70 20.28
C LEU A 18 -12.76 23.01 21.02
N LEU A 19 -12.50 22.36 22.16
CA LEU A 19 -13.50 21.58 22.90
C LEU A 19 -14.21 22.37 24.01
N LYS A 20 -13.87 23.65 24.24
CA LYS A 20 -14.58 24.53 25.18
C LYS A 20 -15.97 24.88 24.65
N GLY A 21 -16.94 24.00 24.89
CA GLY A 21 -18.35 24.21 24.52
C GLY A 21 -19.10 22.94 24.16
N LEU A 22 -18.39 21.84 23.93
CA LEU A 22 -18.96 20.51 23.80
C LEU A 22 -18.92 19.90 25.21
N GLY A 23 -20.07 19.45 25.74
CA GLY A 23 -20.15 18.77 27.04
C GLY A 23 -19.17 17.59 27.17
N PRO A 24 -19.16 16.86 28.31
CA PRO A 24 -18.07 15.95 28.68
C PRO A 24 -17.67 15.00 27.53
N VAL A 25 -16.54 15.33 26.88
CA VAL A 25 -15.98 14.53 25.80
C VAL A 25 -15.32 13.31 26.42
N HIS A 26 -15.92 12.14 26.23
CA HIS A 26 -15.28 10.87 26.58
C HIS A 26 -14.11 10.60 25.63
N VAL A 27 -12.93 11.08 26.00
CA VAL A 27 -11.68 10.73 25.32
C VAL A 27 -11.36 9.28 25.66
N ARG A 28 -11.75 8.35 24.77
CA ARG A 28 -11.23 6.99 24.82
C ARG A 28 -9.77 7.02 24.39
N THR A 29 -8.87 6.89 25.36
CA THR A 29 -7.46 6.55 25.10
C THR A 29 -7.43 5.17 24.47
N VAL A 30 -7.33 5.11 23.14
CA VAL A 30 -7.07 3.86 22.44
C VAL A 30 -5.56 3.57 22.61
N PRO A 31 -5.15 2.50 23.31
CA PRO A 31 -3.74 2.16 23.38
C PRO A 31 -3.22 1.96 21.96
N VAL A 32 -2.06 2.53 21.64
CA VAL A 32 -1.44 2.54 20.31
C VAL A 32 -1.30 1.14 19.70
N ASN A 33 -1.30 0.12 20.55
CA ASN A 33 -1.23 -1.30 20.20
C ASN A 33 -2.56 -1.89 19.68
N ARG A 34 -3.67 -1.13 19.68
CA ARG A 34 -4.99 -1.54 19.18
C ARG A 34 -5.47 -0.76 17.95
N VAL A 35 -4.67 0.16 17.43
CA VAL A 35 -4.84 0.61 16.04
C VAL A 35 -4.33 -0.55 15.18
N GLY A 36 -5.28 -1.34 14.65
CA GLY A 36 -5.08 -2.68 14.06
C GLY A 36 -3.68 -2.95 13.57
N ALA A 37 -3.03 -3.96 14.15
CA ALA A 37 -1.77 -4.50 13.66
C ALA A 37 -1.91 -4.73 12.16
N ARG A 38 -1.34 -3.83 11.35
CA ARG A 38 -1.32 -4.03 9.90
C ARG A 38 -0.65 -5.38 9.66
N PRO A 39 -1.27 -6.30 8.92
CA PRO A 39 -0.61 -7.56 8.55
C PRO A 39 0.76 -7.20 7.97
N SER A 40 1.79 -7.95 8.37
CA SER A 40 3.18 -7.55 8.23
C SER A 40 3.46 -6.83 6.91
N TRP A 41 3.99 -5.60 6.95
CA TRP A 41 4.40 -4.82 5.77
C TRP A 41 5.50 -5.48 4.92
N LYS A 42 5.83 -6.74 5.18
CA LYS A 42 6.81 -7.52 4.46
C LYS A 42 6.14 -8.15 3.24
N PRO A 43 6.57 -7.79 2.02
CA PRO A 43 6.09 -8.45 0.83
C PRO A 43 6.38 -9.95 0.85
N GLU A 44 5.44 -10.73 0.34
CA GLU A 44 5.62 -12.14 0.06
C GLU A 44 6.18 -12.28 -1.36
N CYS A 45 7.32 -12.94 -1.49
CA CYS A 45 8.00 -13.14 -2.77
C CYS A 45 7.94 -14.62 -3.16
N GLY A 46 7.64 -14.94 -4.42
CA GLY A 46 7.61 -16.34 -4.81
C GLY A 46 6.92 -16.65 -6.13
N ARG A 47 7.04 -17.93 -6.54
CA ARG A 47 6.49 -18.46 -7.81
C ARG A 47 4.96 -18.47 -7.83
N GLN A 48 4.33 -18.59 -6.67
CA GLN A 48 2.87 -18.61 -6.50
C GLN A 48 2.18 -17.33 -6.99
N PHE A 49 2.91 -16.23 -7.14
CA PHE A 49 2.37 -14.96 -7.65
C PHE A 49 2.52 -14.79 -9.18
N GLY A 50 2.96 -15.84 -9.88
CA GLY A 50 3.06 -15.87 -11.34
C GLY A 50 4.48 -15.70 -11.89
N LYS A 51 4.55 -15.35 -13.19
CA LYS A 51 5.81 -15.11 -13.90
C LYS A 51 6.44 -13.78 -13.44
N ARG A 52 7.77 -13.67 -13.56
CA ARG A 52 8.50 -12.48 -13.10
C ARG A 52 8.32 -11.32 -14.09
N ALA A 53 8.00 -10.14 -13.60
CA ALA A 53 7.97 -8.90 -14.37
C ALA A 53 9.35 -8.21 -14.39
N PHE A 54 9.63 -7.42 -15.42
CA PHE A 54 10.80 -6.55 -15.41
C PHE A 54 10.63 -5.40 -14.42
N VAL A 55 11.64 -5.17 -13.58
CA VAL A 55 11.61 -4.08 -12.59
C VAL A 55 11.44 -2.71 -13.25
N LYS A 56 12.07 -2.48 -14.41
CA LYS A 56 11.92 -1.22 -15.16
C LYS A 56 10.46 -0.97 -15.57
N THR A 57 9.76 -2.00 -16.04
CA THR A 57 8.34 -1.92 -16.39
C THR A 57 7.49 -1.57 -15.17
N ILE A 58 7.66 -2.31 -14.07
CA ILE A 58 6.92 -2.05 -12.82
C ILE A 58 7.23 -0.66 -12.26
N GLN A 59 8.49 -0.21 -12.33
CA GLN A 59 8.88 1.12 -11.87
C GLN A 59 8.18 2.23 -12.65
N SER A 60 8.01 2.08 -13.97
CA SER A 60 7.25 3.02 -14.80
C SER A 60 5.78 3.05 -14.38
N GLN A 61 5.18 1.88 -14.19
CA GLN A 61 3.78 1.75 -13.76
C GLN A 61 3.53 2.36 -12.37
N VAL A 62 4.45 2.15 -11.43
CA VAL A 62 4.41 2.78 -10.09
C VAL A 62 4.41 4.30 -10.23
N LYS A 63 5.27 4.88 -11.09
CA LYS A 63 5.28 6.33 -11.34
C LYS A 63 3.95 6.82 -11.91
N THR A 64 3.34 6.09 -12.84
CA THR A 64 2.03 6.43 -13.39
C THR A 64 0.93 6.38 -12.33
N LEU A 65 0.92 5.35 -11.47
CA LEU A 65 -0.05 5.27 -10.37
C LEU A 65 0.12 6.37 -9.32
N TYR A 66 1.35 6.80 -9.03
CA TYR A 66 1.57 7.95 -8.15
C TYR A 66 1.03 9.27 -8.71
N LYS A 67 1.08 9.44 -10.03
CA LYS A 67 0.58 10.64 -10.72
C LYS A 67 -0.94 10.62 -10.91
N ARG A 68 -1.57 9.45 -10.82
CA ARG A 68 -3.02 9.31 -10.92
C ARG A 68 -3.65 9.92 -9.66
N SER A 69 -4.40 11.00 -9.83
CA SER A 69 -5.25 11.56 -8.79
C SER A 69 -6.45 10.64 -8.54
N GLY A 70 -6.93 10.62 -7.30
CA GLY A 70 -8.19 9.97 -6.93
C GLY A 70 -8.06 8.62 -6.24
N ILE A 71 -9.21 7.96 -6.18
CA ILE A 71 -9.45 6.73 -5.43
C ILE A 71 -9.50 5.58 -6.44
N CYS A 72 -8.71 4.55 -6.16
CA CYS A 72 -8.82 3.27 -6.83
C CYS A 72 -9.97 2.48 -6.16
N PHE A 73 -10.72 1.74 -6.97
CA PHE A 73 -11.90 0.98 -6.57
C PHE A 73 -11.80 -0.46 -7.08
N VAL A 74 -12.21 -1.42 -6.24
CA VAL A 74 -12.26 -2.85 -6.59
C VAL A 74 -13.52 -3.45 -6.01
N GLU A 75 -14.28 -4.14 -6.85
CA GLU A 75 -15.48 -4.87 -6.47
C GLU A 75 -15.18 -6.02 -5.51
N ALA A 76 -16.20 -6.49 -4.80
CA ALA A 76 -16.11 -7.69 -3.97
C ALA A 76 -15.61 -8.89 -4.80
N ARG A 77 -14.74 -9.73 -4.21
CA ARG A 77 -14.23 -10.97 -4.82
C ARG A 77 -13.60 -10.79 -6.21
N THR A 78 -12.95 -9.66 -6.48
CA THR A 78 -12.31 -9.39 -7.79
C THR A 78 -10.86 -8.96 -7.67
N CYS A 79 -10.11 -9.12 -8.77
CA CYS A 79 -8.79 -8.55 -8.97
C CYS A 79 -8.80 -7.65 -10.21
N VAL A 80 -8.38 -6.40 -10.08
CA VAL A 80 -8.26 -5.47 -11.22
C VAL A 80 -6.80 -5.14 -11.49
N LYS A 81 -6.44 -5.00 -12.77
CA LYS A 81 -5.13 -4.52 -13.20
C LYS A 81 -5.16 -3.00 -13.21
N LEU A 82 -4.55 -2.36 -12.21
CA LEU A 82 -4.54 -0.90 -12.08
C LEU A 82 -3.53 -0.23 -13.02
N ALA A 83 -2.44 -0.94 -13.31
CA ALA A 83 -1.45 -0.59 -14.31
C ALA A 83 -0.96 -1.85 -15.01
N CYS A 84 -0.84 -1.79 -16.33
CA CYS A 84 -0.50 -2.94 -17.16
C CYS A 84 0.33 -2.45 -18.36
N ALA A 85 1.40 -3.17 -18.69
CA ALA A 85 2.24 -2.96 -19.85
C ALA A 85 2.89 -4.30 -20.22
N LEU A 86 3.51 -4.37 -21.39
CA LEU A 86 4.27 -5.56 -21.80
C LEU A 86 5.23 -5.98 -20.68
N ASP A 87 5.11 -7.23 -20.24
CA ASP A 87 5.93 -7.84 -19.18
C ASP A 87 5.76 -7.30 -17.76
N GLY A 88 4.63 -6.67 -17.44
CA GLY A 88 4.36 -6.28 -16.05
C GLY A 88 2.94 -5.80 -15.80
N ALA A 89 2.39 -6.16 -14.64
CA ALA A 89 1.18 -5.56 -14.11
C ALA A 89 1.28 -5.31 -12.61
N ILE A 90 0.55 -4.29 -12.17
CA ILE A 90 0.20 -4.04 -10.79
C ILE A 90 -1.30 -4.28 -10.67
N SER A 91 -1.66 -5.34 -9.94
CA SER A 91 -3.04 -5.70 -9.69
C SER A 91 -3.41 -5.42 -8.23
N TRP A 92 -4.66 -5.04 -8.00
CA TRP A 92 -5.22 -4.94 -6.66
C TRP A 92 -6.41 -5.90 -6.55
N CYS A 93 -6.30 -6.82 -5.59
CA CYS A 93 -7.27 -7.87 -5.35
C CYS A 93 -8.03 -7.61 -4.06
N ASN A 94 -9.34 -7.78 -4.15
CA ASN A 94 -10.27 -7.79 -3.04
C ASN A 94 -10.87 -9.19 -2.94
N ASP A 95 -10.36 -9.97 -2.00
CA ASP A 95 -10.89 -11.28 -1.66
C ASP A 95 -12.07 -11.18 -0.67
N GLY A 96 -12.55 -9.98 -0.31
CA GLY A 96 -13.69 -9.76 0.59
C GLY A 96 -15.05 -9.70 -0.09
N ASP A 97 -16.12 -9.68 0.71
CA ASP A 97 -17.53 -9.67 0.24
C ASP A 97 -18.12 -8.28 0.01
N LYS A 98 -17.33 -7.22 0.22
CA LYS A 98 -17.73 -5.83 0.01
C LYS A 98 -16.73 -5.13 -0.88
N PRO A 99 -17.15 -4.15 -1.71
CA PRO A 99 -16.23 -3.34 -2.49
C PRO A 99 -15.31 -2.55 -1.55
N ILE A 100 -14.09 -2.28 -2.03
CA ILE A 100 -13.07 -1.53 -1.28
C ILE A 100 -12.54 -0.36 -2.11
N THR A 101 -12.17 0.71 -1.42
CA THR A 101 -11.61 1.93 -1.98
C THR A 101 -10.34 2.33 -1.26
N ARG A 102 -9.33 2.77 -2.01
CA ARG A 102 -8.07 3.28 -1.45
C ARG A 102 -7.42 4.26 -2.42
N SER A 103 -6.61 5.18 -1.92
CA SER A 103 -5.85 6.08 -2.81
C SER A 103 -4.95 5.26 -3.75
N CYS A 104 -4.93 5.63 -5.04
CA CYS A 104 -4.07 4.93 -6.00
C CYS A 104 -2.57 5.11 -5.66
N SER A 105 -2.22 6.21 -4.98
CA SER A 105 -0.86 6.49 -4.53
C SER A 105 -0.42 5.56 -3.39
N ASP A 106 -1.31 5.14 -2.50
CA ASP A 106 -0.96 4.16 -1.47
C ASP A 106 -0.77 2.76 -2.06
N ILE A 107 -1.59 2.38 -3.04
CA ILE A 107 -1.38 1.13 -3.79
C ILE A 107 -0.04 1.17 -4.56
N ALA A 108 0.35 2.34 -5.07
CA ALA A 108 1.67 2.53 -5.70
C ALA A 108 2.82 2.35 -4.70
N LYS A 109 2.68 2.79 -3.44
CA LYS A 109 3.66 2.54 -2.37
C LYS A 109 3.82 1.05 -2.11
N ASP A 110 2.73 0.32 -2.03
CA ASP A 110 2.71 -1.12 -1.81
C ASP A 110 3.35 -1.88 -2.97
N ALA A 111 3.00 -1.53 -4.20
CA ALA A 111 3.64 -2.10 -5.40
C ALA A 111 5.15 -1.80 -5.43
N LYS A 112 5.57 -0.60 -5.02
CA LYS A 112 6.99 -0.22 -4.89
C LYS A 112 7.70 -1.08 -3.83
N LEU A 113 7.05 -1.38 -2.71
CA LEU A 113 7.59 -2.28 -1.68
C LEU A 113 7.80 -3.69 -2.24
N VAL A 114 6.80 -4.27 -2.92
CA VAL A 114 6.94 -5.57 -3.59
C VAL A 114 8.07 -5.53 -4.61
N MET A 115 8.11 -4.51 -5.47
CA MET A 115 9.14 -4.34 -6.50
C MET A 115 10.54 -4.33 -5.91
N THR A 116 10.75 -3.59 -4.81
CA THR A 116 12.06 -3.40 -4.18
C THR A 116 12.50 -4.59 -3.32
N ARG A 117 11.59 -5.19 -2.55
CA ARG A 117 11.89 -6.29 -1.63
C ARG A 117 11.90 -7.65 -2.30
N CYS A 118 11.10 -7.84 -3.35
CA CYS A 118 11.08 -9.07 -4.16
C CYS A 118 11.90 -8.96 -5.44
N LYS A 119 12.87 -8.03 -5.48
CA LYS A 119 13.78 -7.86 -6.60
C LYS A 119 14.78 -9.01 -6.64
N HIS A 120 14.91 -9.63 -7.81
CA HIS A 120 15.91 -10.65 -8.11
C HIS A 120 16.60 -10.34 -9.43
N GLY A 121 17.81 -10.84 -9.62
CA GLY A 121 18.52 -10.80 -10.90
C GLY A 121 19.98 -10.41 -10.77
N HIS A 122 20.57 -9.93 -11.86
CA HIS A 122 21.98 -9.59 -11.93
C HIS A 122 22.15 -8.08 -12.10
N PRO A 123 22.34 -7.31 -11.01
CA PRO A 123 22.50 -5.86 -11.07
C PRO A 123 23.63 -5.44 -12.01
N LYS A 124 24.70 -6.23 -12.08
CA LYS A 124 25.87 -6.01 -12.95
C LYS A 124 25.53 -5.99 -14.45
N HIS A 125 24.47 -6.68 -14.86
CA HIS A 125 24.01 -6.71 -16.26
C HIS A 125 22.80 -5.80 -16.51
N GLY A 126 22.40 -5.00 -15.53
CA GLY A 126 21.25 -4.09 -15.67
C GLY A 126 19.89 -4.79 -15.79
N ILE A 127 19.83 -6.10 -15.58
CA ILE A 127 18.61 -6.89 -15.68
C ILE A 127 18.12 -7.26 -14.28
N SER A 128 16.88 -6.90 -13.99
CA SER A 128 16.24 -7.17 -12.71
C SER A 128 14.78 -7.50 -12.94
N TRP A 129 14.31 -8.47 -12.17
CA TRP A 129 12.93 -8.92 -12.19
C TRP A 129 12.32 -8.86 -10.80
N THR A 130 11.00 -8.81 -10.75
CA THR A 130 10.24 -8.86 -9.50
C THR A 130 8.97 -9.67 -9.67
N ARG A 131 8.51 -10.24 -8.56
CA ARG A 131 7.14 -10.73 -8.40
C ARG A 131 6.83 -10.90 -6.93
N GLY A 132 5.59 -10.69 -6.56
CA GLY A 132 5.17 -10.86 -5.18
C GLY A 132 3.80 -10.28 -4.93
N GLN A 133 3.42 -10.31 -3.67
CA GLN A 133 2.29 -9.56 -3.18
C GLN A 133 2.64 -8.87 -1.86
N ILE A 134 1.82 -7.90 -1.47
CA ILE A 134 1.77 -7.41 -0.09
C ILE A 134 0.30 -7.33 0.31
N ARG A 135 0.01 -7.80 1.53
CA ARG A 135 -1.34 -7.74 2.12
C ARG A 135 -1.49 -6.42 2.86
N ASP A 136 -2.56 -5.72 2.55
CA ASP A 136 -2.98 -4.49 3.22
C ASP A 136 -3.96 -4.80 4.37
N SER A 137 -4.80 -5.81 4.16
CA SER A 137 -5.72 -6.37 5.14
C SER A 137 -5.85 -7.89 4.96
N GLU A 138 -6.74 -8.53 5.71
CA GLU A 138 -7.07 -9.95 5.53
C GLU A 138 -7.68 -10.23 4.14
N THR A 139 -8.33 -9.25 3.54
CA THR A 139 -9.10 -9.38 2.29
C THR A 139 -8.52 -8.59 1.12
N SER A 140 -7.48 -7.79 1.34
CA SER A 140 -6.93 -6.88 0.32
C SER A 140 -5.44 -7.12 0.10
N ARG A 141 -5.03 -7.25 -1.16
CA ARG A 141 -3.62 -7.43 -1.53
C ARG A 141 -3.24 -6.78 -2.85
N VAL A 142 -2.03 -6.22 -2.89
CA VAL A 142 -1.42 -5.69 -4.10
C VAL A 142 -0.48 -6.74 -4.66
N VAL A 143 -0.66 -7.12 -5.93
CA VAL A 143 0.11 -8.17 -6.61
C VAL A 143 0.92 -7.57 -7.75
N VAL A 144 2.20 -7.93 -7.82
CA VAL A 144 3.11 -7.54 -8.91
C VAL A 144 3.59 -8.80 -9.61
N ASN A 145 3.36 -8.90 -10.91
CA ASN A 145 3.79 -10.03 -11.72
C ASN A 145 3.84 -9.68 -13.21
N LYS A 146 4.36 -10.60 -14.05
CA LYS A 146 4.28 -10.50 -15.51
C LYS A 146 2.85 -10.76 -15.94
N ALA A 147 2.34 -9.91 -16.81
CA ALA A 147 1.04 -10.05 -17.45
C ALA A 147 1.17 -9.77 -18.94
N VAL A 148 0.24 -10.32 -19.71
CA VAL A 148 -0.09 -9.81 -21.04
C VAL A 148 -1.25 -8.84 -20.87
N CYS A 149 -1.03 -7.67 -21.46
CA CYS A 149 -1.91 -6.53 -21.61
C CYS A 149 -1.82 -6.23 -23.12
#